data_AF-A0A5C9AC44-F1
#
_entry.id   AF-A0A5C9AC44-F1
#
_cell.length_a   1.000
_cell.length_b   1.000
_cell.length_c   1.000
_cell.angle_alpha   90.00
_cell.angle_beta   90.00
_cell.angle_gamma   90.00
#
_symmetry.space_group_name_H-M   'P 1'
#
loop_
_entity.id
_entity.type
_entity.pdbx_description
1 polymer ?
#
loop_
_entity_poly.entity_id
_entity_poly.type
_entity_poly.pdbx_seq_one_letter_code
_entity_poly.pdbx_strand_id
1 'polypeptide(L)'
;MKKRHLLSLLALGISMACYGETYPAPIGPSQSDFGGVGLLQTPTARMAREGELSLNYRDNDQYRYYSASVQLFPWLETTLRYTDVRTRQYSSVEAFSGDQTYKDKAFDLKLRLWEESYWLPQVAVGARDIGGTGLFDAEYLVASKAWGPFDFTLGLGWGYLGTSGNVKNPLCSASDKYCYRDNSYKQAGSIDG
;
A
#
# COMPACT_ATOMS: atom_id res chain seq x y z
N MET A 1 18.55 6.45 27.70
CA MET A 1 17.37 7.21 28.20
C MET A 1 17.12 6.86 29.67
N LYS A 2 16.93 7.85 30.55
CA LYS A 2 16.61 7.58 31.97
C LYS A 2 15.17 7.05 32.08
N LYS A 3 14.94 6.00 32.88
CA LYS A 3 13.63 5.33 33.07
C LYS A 3 12.45 6.29 33.35
N ARG A 4 12.72 7.45 33.96
CA ARG A 4 11.72 8.49 34.25
C ARG A 4 11.13 9.12 32.98
N HIS A 5 11.92 9.32 31.92
CA HIS A 5 11.42 9.87 30.65
C HIS A 5 10.61 8.86 29.85
N LEU A 6 10.89 7.56 30.02
CA LEU A 6 10.13 6.49 29.37
C LEU A 6 8.67 6.53 29.81
N LEU A 7 8.43 6.65 31.12
CA LEU A 7 7.07 6.71 31.68
C LEU A 7 6.31 7.96 31.22
N SER A 8 6.99 9.11 31.13
CA SER A 8 6.36 10.34 30.62
C SER A 8 6.01 10.26 29.14
N LEU A 9 6.88 9.66 28.31
CA LEU A 9 6.59 9.43 26.89
C LEU A 9 5.44 8.43 26.69
N LEU A 10 5.39 7.39 27.51
CA LEU A 10 4.32 6.39 27.49
C LEU A 10 2.97 7.01 27.89
N ALA A 11 2.96 7.85 28.93
CA ALA A 11 1.77 8.59 29.35
C ALA A 11 1.29 9.58 28.29
N LEU A 12 2.21 10.29 27.61
CA LEU A 12 1.86 11.18 26.49
C LEU A 12 1.26 10.40 25.31
N GLY A 13 1.81 9.22 25.00
CA GLY A 13 1.26 8.32 23.98
C GLY A 13 -0.15 7.81 24.31
N ILE A 14 -0.41 7.46 25.58
CA ILE A 14 -1.73 7.01 26.03
C ILE A 14 -2.75 8.15 25.95
N SER A 15 -2.40 9.36 26.42
CA SER A 15 -3.31 10.51 26.37
C SER A 15 -3.68 10.92 24.94
N MET A 16 -2.77 10.76 23.99
CA MET A 16 -3.03 11.02 22.56
C MET A 16 -3.94 9.95 21.93
N ALA A 17 -3.90 8.71 22.42
CA ALA A 17 -4.81 7.64 22.01
C ALA A 17 -6.23 7.78 22.59
N CYS A 18 -6.41 8.60 23.62
CA CYS A 18 -7.70 8.85 24.28
C CYS A 18 -8.45 10.08 23.75
N TYR A 19 -8.24 10.48 22.49
CA TYR A 19 -9.20 11.36 21.82
C TYR A 19 -10.54 10.61 21.72
N GLY A 20 -11.44 10.87 22.67
CA GLY A 20 -12.76 10.29 22.71
C GLY A 20 -13.61 10.84 21.58
N GLU A 21 -13.77 10.07 20.51
CA GLU A 21 -14.85 10.32 19.56
C GLU A 21 -16.19 10.09 20.29
N THR A 22 -17.03 11.12 20.31
CA THR A 22 -18.31 11.15 21.03
C THR A 22 -19.41 10.31 20.36
N TYR A 23 -19.13 9.76 19.18
CA TYR A 23 -19.96 8.82 18.43
C TYR A 23 -19.08 7.73 17.83
N PRO A 24 -19.54 6.47 17.72
CA PRO A 24 -18.84 5.51 16.87
C PRO A 24 -18.86 6.08 15.45
N ALA A 25 -17.70 6.45 14.92
CA ALA A 25 -17.59 6.81 13.51
C ALA A 25 -18.24 5.70 12.67
N PRO A 26 -18.93 6.06 11.58
CA PRO A 26 -19.34 5.08 10.57
C PRO A 26 -18.16 4.18 10.26
N ILE A 27 -18.41 2.88 10.11
CA ILE A 27 -17.36 1.89 9.81
C ILE A 27 -16.61 2.40 8.56
N GLY A 28 -15.35 2.75 8.77
CA GLY A 28 -14.46 3.20 7.70
C GLY A 28 -14.13 2.06 6.74
N PRO A 29 -13.55 2.38 5.59
CA PRO A 29 -13.12 1.35 4.66
C PRO A 29 -12.00 0.50 5.26
N SER A 30 -11.91 -0.78 4.86
CA SER A 30 -10.92 -1.71 5.40
C SER A 30 -9.49 -1.40 4.96
N GLN A 31 -8.52 -1.94 5.69
CA GLN A 31 -7.10 -1.89 5.33
C GLN A 31 -6.67 -3.12 4.51
N SER A 32 -5.95 -2.87 3.43
CA SER A 32 -5.45 -3.90 2.52
C SER A 32 -4.27 -4.67 3.12
N ASP A 33 -3.96 -5.85 2.57
CA ASP A 33 -2.79 -6.68 2.90
C ASP A 33 -1.46 -5.95 2.73
N PHE A 34 -1.44 -5.02 1.78
CA PHE A 34 -0.31 -4.18 1.43
C PHE A 34 -0.26 -2.87 2.24
N GLY A 35 -1.21 -2.65 3.16
CA GLY A 35 -1.48 -1.35 3.76
C GLY A 35 -2.37 -0.47 2.88
N GLY A 36 -2.70 0.72 3.36
CA GLY A 36 -3.67 1.61 2.72
C GLY A 36 -5.09 1.05 2.69
N VAL A 37 -6.04 1.87 2.23
CA VAL A 37 -7.43 1.44 2.12
C VAL A 37 -7.61 0.48 0.93
N GLY A 38 -8.21 -0.67 1.22
CA GLY A 38 -8.47 -1.72 0.25
C GLY A 38 -9.11 -2.96 0.88
N LEU A 39 -9.45 -3.94 0.04
CA LEU A 39 -10.07 -5.19 0.47
C LEU A 39 -9.10 -6.35 0.24
N LEU A 40 -8.56 -6.91 1.32
CA LEU A 40 -7.50 -7.93 1.24
C LEU A 40 -6.37 -7.42 0.32
N GLN A 41 -6.02 -8.13 -0.74
CA GLN A 41 -5.01 -7.69 -1.72
C GLN A 41 -5.56 -6.78 -2.83
N THR A 42 -6.89 -6.65 -2.92
CA THR A 42 -7.59 -5.92 -3.98
C THR A 42 -7.72 -4.44 -3.62
N PRO A 43 -7.23 -3.53 -4.49
CA PRO A 43 -7.45 -2.10 -4.29
C PRO A 43 -8.94 -1.74 -4.41
N THR A 44 -9.37 -0.70 -3.71
CA THR A 44 -10.70 -0.09 -3.86
C THR A 44 -10.54 1.39 -4.15
N ALA A 45 -11.59 2.04 -4.67
CA ALA A 45 -11.56 3.48 -4.90
C ALA A 45 -11.77 4.28 -3.61
N ARG A 46 -12.15 3.63 -2.49
CA ARG A 46 -12.45 4.26 -1.20
C ARG A 46 -11.22 4.93 -0.59
N MET A 47 -11.48 5.98 0.18
CA MET A 47 -10.49 6.78 0.89
C MET A 47 -10.82 6.78 2.38
N ALA A 48 -9.81 6.79 3.23
CA ALA A 48 -9.97 7.00 4.66
C ALA A 48 -10.29 8.47 4.94
N ARG A 49 -10.46 8.83 6.21
CA ARG A 49 -10.65 10.24 6.62
C ARG A 49 -9.34 11.00 6.44
N GLU A 50 -9.42 12.27 6.05
CA GLU A 50 -8.24 13.12 5.94
C GLU A 50 -7.48 13.17 7.28
N GLY A 51 -6.16 13.02 7.21
CA GLY A 51 -5.28 12.95 8.38
C GLY A 51 -5.26 11.58 9.08
N GLU A 52 -6.03 10.60 8.62
CA GLU A 52 -6.04 9.27 9.22
C GLU A 52 -4.70 8.55 9.01
N LEU A 53 -4.12 8.06 10.11
CA LEU A 53 -2.91 7.25 10.14
C LEU A 53 -3.28 5.80 10.48
N SER A 54 -2.78 4.86 9.68
CA SER A 54 -2.94 3.43 9.88
C SER A 54 -1.58 2.75 9.97
N LEU A 55 -1.43 1.87 10.95
CA LEU A 55 -0.25 1.01 11.11
C LEU A 55 -0.73 -0.44 11.05
N ASN A 56 -0.20 -1.22 10.11
CA ASN A 56 -0.59 -2.62 9.93
C ASN A 56 0.62 -3.54 10.02
N TYR A 57 0.39 -4.72 10.62
CA TYR A 57 1.29 -5.86 10.60
C TYR A 57 0.54 -7.07 10.05
N ARG A 58 1.09 -7.72 9.04
CA ARG A 58 0.61 -9.01 8.54
C ARG A 58 1.74 -10.01 8.47
N ASP A 59 1.44 -11.25 8.85
CA ASP A 59 2.40 -12.37 8.88
C ASP A 59 1.73 -13.60 8.28
N ASN A 60 2.39 -14.18 7.29
CA ASN A 60 2.05 -15.49 6.75
C ASN A 60 3.34 -16.24 6.36
N ASP A 61 3.21 -17.45 5.85
CA ASP A 61 4.36 -18.30 5.52
C ASP A 61 5.23 -17.78 4.37
N GLN A 62 4.69 -16.89 3.55
CA GLN A 62 5.35 -16.31 2.38
C GLN A 62 5.92 -14.92 2.66
N TYR A 63 5.16 -14.08 3.35
CA TYR A 63 5.42 -12.66 3.49
C TYR A 63 5.14 -12.16 4.90
N ARG A 64 5.97 -11.21 5.34
CA ARG A 64 5.61 -10.29 6.43
C ARG A 64 5.56 -8.88 5.90
N TYR A 65 4.45 -8.21 6.17
CA TYR A 65 4.23 -6.83 5.78
C TYR A 65 4.15 -5.95 7.02
N TYR A 66 4.94 -4.89 7.01
CA TYR A 66 4.81 -3.77 7.93
C TYR A 66 4.44 -2.56 7.09
N SER A 67 3.28 -1.96 7.32
CA SER A 67 2.84 -0.81 6.55
C SER A 67 2.43 0.35 7.45
N ALA A 68 2.77 1.56 7.04
CA ALA A 68 2.26 2.80 7.60
C ALA A 68 1.59 3.60 6.48
N SER A 69 0.30 3.88 6.61
CA SER A 69 -0.48 4.58 5.60
C SER A 69 -1.09 5.85 6.18
N VAL A 70 -1.03 6.94 5.43
CA VAL A 70 -1.61 8.22 5.81
C VAL A 70 -2.49 8.75 4.68
N GLN A 71 -3.71 9.14 5.02
CA GLN A 71 -4.60 9.85 4.12
C GLN A 71 -4.23 11.34 4.16
N LEU A 72 -3.22 11.75 3.41
CA LEU A 72 -2.70 13.12 3.43
C LEU A 72 -3.77 14.16 3.09
N PHE A 73 -4.60 13.87 2.09
CA PHE A 73 -5.72 14.71 1.66
C PHE A 73 -6.94 13.84 1.35
N PRO A 74 -8.17 14.38 1.24
CA PRO A 74 -9.37 13.60 0.92
C PRO A 74 -9.30 12.84 -0.43
N TRP A 75 -8.34 13.22 -1.27
CA TRP A 75 -8.08 12.65 -2.59
C TRP A 75 -6.72 11.99 -2.73
N LEU A 76 -5.85 12.02 -1.70
CA LEU A 76 -4.50 11.45 -1.74
C LEU A 76 -4.23 10.58 -0.51
N GLU A 77 -4.02 9.30 -0.75
CA GLU A 77 -3.52 8.34 0.24
C GLU A 77 -2.09 7.93 -0.13
N THR A 78 -1.23 7.85 0.87
CA THR A 78 0.15 7.38 0.71
C THR A 78 0.45 6.26 1.69
N THR A 79 1.23 5.28 1.26
CA THR A 79 1.59 4.14 2.11
C THR A 79 3.09 3.85 1.99
N LEU A 80 3.76 3.71 3.13
CA LEU A 80 5.08 3.14 3.22
C LEU A 80 4.94 1.69 3.66
N ARG A 81 5.60 0.77 2.96
CA ARG A 81 5.59 -0.66 3.30
C ARG A 81 7.00 -1.21 3.32
N TYR A 82 7.28 -2.02 4.34
CA TYR A 82 8.45 -2.86 4.42
C TYR A 82 8.01 -4.32 4.32
N THR A 83 8.59 -5.05 3.39
CA THR A 83 8.24 -6.44 3.11
C THR A 83 9.42 -7.35 3.43
N ASP A 84 9.13 -8.44 4.13
CA ASP A 84 10.02 -9.58 4.31
C ASP A 84 9.49 -10.77 3.51
N VAL A 85 10.24 -11.23 2.51
CA VAL A 85 9.88 -12.38 1.67
C VAL A 85 10.59 -13.61 2.23
N ARG A 86 9.84 -14.43 2.97
CA ARG A 86 10.37 -15.55 3.76
C ARG A 86 10.92 -16.69 2.91
N THR A 87 10.50 -16.77 1.65
CA THR A 87 10.88 -17.83 0.72
C THR A 87 12.06 -17.48 -0.19
N ARG A 88 12.70 -16.33 0.01
CA ARG A 88 13.86 -15.89 -0.78
C ARG A 88 15.02 -15.49 0.12
N GLN A 89 16.24 -15.81 -0.33
CA GLN A 89 17.48 -15.36 0.28
C GLN A 89 17.64 -13.84 0.12
N TYR A 90 18.31 -13.20 1.07
CA TYR A 90 18.56 -11.75 1.05
C TYR A 90 19.29 -11.27 -0.21
N SER A 91 20.22 -12.07 -0.72
CA SER A 91 21.02 -11.79 -1.92
C SER A 91 21.13 -13.04 -2.79
N SER A 92 21.50 -12.87 -4.06
CA SER A 92 21.88 -13.97 -4.94
C SER A 92 23.17 -14.69 -4.51
N VAL A 93 23.95 -14.07 -3.60
CA VAL A 93 25.13 -14.67 -2.99
C VAL A 93 24.74 -15.27 -1.65
N GLU A 94 24.70 -16.60 -1.57
CA GLU A 94 24.30 -17.35 -0.38
C GLU A 94 25.14 -16.99 0.85
N ALA A 95 26.46 -16.88 0.68
CA ALA A 95 27.40 -16.51 1.75
C ALA A 95 27.12 -15.12 2.35
N PHE A 96 26.52 -14.21 1.58
CA PHE A 96 26.13 -12.89 2.06
C PHE A 96 24.74 -12.87 2.70
N SER A 97 23.91 -13.87 2.38
CA SER A 97 22.54 -13.95 2.89
C SER A 97 22.49 -14.53 4.31
N GLY A 98 23.29 -15.57 4.61
CA GLY A 98 23.20 -16.26 5.89
C GLY A 98 21.75 -16.66 6.20
N ASP A 99 21.27 -16.32 7.40
CA ASP A 99 19.88 -16.56 7.84
C ASP A 99 18.91 -15.42 7.46
N GLN A 100 19.35 -14.43 6.67
CA GLN A 100 18.50 -13.31 6.26
C GLN A 100 17.66 -13.65 5.04
N THR A 101 16.36 -13.39 5.18
CA THR A 101 15.38 -13.45 4.09
C THR A 101 15.34 -12.13 3.32
N TYR A 102 14.86 -12.16 2.08
CA TYR A 102 14.78 -11.00 1.19
C TYR A 102 13.92 -9.88 1.76
N LYS A 103 14.39 -8.64 1.61
CA LYS A 103 13.75 -7.44 2.15
C LYS A 103 13.51 -6.42 1.07
N ASP A 104 12.34 -5.80 1.12
CA ASP A 104 11.92 -4.80 0.15
C ASP A 104 11.25 -3.61 0.82
N LYS A 105 11.38 -2.43 0.22
CA LYS A 105 10.77 -1.17 0.68
C LYS A 105 9.92 -0.65 -0.46
N ALA A 106 8.67 -0.35 -0.18
CA ALA A 106 7.72 0.15 -1.16
C ALA A 106 7.12 1.47 -0.69
N PHE A 107 6.91 2.38 -1.64
CA PHE A 107 6.09 3.58 -1.47
C PHE A 107 4.91 3.51 -2.43
N ASP A 108 3.70 3.55 -1.89
CA ASP A 108 2.47 3.48 -2.68
C ASP A 108 1.75 4.82 -2.66
N LEU A 109 1.12 5.17 -3.78
CA LEU A 109 0.27 6.33 -3.95
C LEU A 109 -1.09 5.91 -4.48
N LYS A 110 -2.15 6.49 -3.94
CA LYS A 110 -3.52 6.36 -4.46
C LYS A 110 -4.17 7.73 -4.53
N LEU A 111 -4.64 8.08 -5.72
CA LEU A 111 -5.27 9.34 -6.06
C LEU A 111 -6.74 9.11 -6.42
N ARG A 112 -7.65 9.72 -5.68
CA ARG A 112 -9.08 9.75 -6.03
C ARG A 112 -9.29 10.79 -7.12
N LEU A 113 -9.82 10.35 -8.25
CA LEU A 113 -10.13 11.22 -9.37
C LEU A 113 -11.44 11.98 -9.14
N TRP A 114 -12.48 11.29 -8.67
CA TRP A 114 -13.76 11.91 -8.31
C TRP A 114 -14.52 11.08 -7.28
N GLU A 115 -15.46 11.73 -6.59
CA GLU A 115 -16.33 11.11 -5.58
C GLU A 115 -17.49 10.37 -6.22
N GLU A 116 -18.02 9.39 -5.50
CA GLU A 116 -19.26 8.75 -5.86
C GLU A 116 -20.40 9.78 -5.87
N SER A 117 -21.19 9.79 -6.93
CA SER A 117 -22.44 10.54 -7.00
C SER A 117 -23.61 9.57 -7.11
N TYR A 118 -24.83 10.04 -7.32
CA TYR A 118 -25.96 9.14 -7.58
C TYR A 118 -25.71 8.27 -8.83
N TRP A 119 -25.17 8.85 -9.91
CA TRP A 119 -24.99 8.19 -11.21
C TRP A 119 -23.59 7.61 -11.44
N LEU A 120 -22.56 8.23 -10.86
CA LEU A 120 -21.17 7.84 -11.11
C LEU A 120 -20.59 7.09 -9.90
N PRO A 121 -19.73 6.07 -10.12
CA PRO A 121 -18.94 5.47 -9.06
C PRO A 121 -17.82 6.42 -8.62
N GLN A 122 -17.30 6.23 -7.41
CA GLN A 122 -16.03 6.82 -7.01
C GLN A 122 -14.92 6.16 -7.80
N VAL A 123 -13.97 6.95 -8.32
CA VAL A 123 -12.86 6.41 -9.11
C VAL A 123 -11.53 6.88 -8.54
N ALA A 124 -10.57 5.97 -8.51
CA ALA A 124 -9.21 6.24 -8.10
C ALA A 124 -8.21 5.55 -9.04
N VAL A 125 -7.03 6.15 -9.15
CA VAL A 125 -5.84 5.51 -9.71
C VAL A 125 -4.83 5.31 -8.61
N GLY A 126 -4.00 4.29 -8.73
CA GLY A 126 -2.90 4.11 -7.81
C GLY A 126 -1.70 3.43 -8.44
N ALA A 127 -0.57 3.61 -7.79
CA ALA A 127 0.69 2.97 -8.10
C ALA A 127 1.28 2.44 -6.79
N ARG A 128 1.76 1.20 -6.82
CA ARG A 128 2.39 0.51 -5.69
C ARG A 128 3.86 0.33 -5.95
N ASP A 129 4.66 0.31 -4.89
CA ASP A 129 6.09 -0.01 -4.95
C ASP A 129 6.89 0.95 -5.86
N ILE A 130 6.57 2.24 -5.77
CA ILE A 130 7.32 3.33 -6.41
C ILE A 130 8.68 3.45 -5.73
N GLY A 131 9.76 3.11 -6.45
CA GLY A 131 11.12 3.21 -5.92
C GLY A 131 11.52 2.10 -4.96
N GLY A 132 10.82 0.97 -4.98
CA GLY A 132 11.29 -0.27 -4.37
C GLY A 132 12.01 -1.17 -5.35
N THR A 133 12.03 -2.47 -5.08
CA THR A 133 12.72 -3.45 -5.95
C THR A 133 11.92 -3.84 -7.19
N GLY A 134 10.64 -3.42 -7.27
CA GLY A 134 9.74 -3.71 -8.38
C GLY A 134 9.02 -5.05 -8.27
N LEU A 135 9.27 -5.83 -7.20
CA LEU A 135 8.67 -7.14 -6.97
C LEU A 135 7.15 -7.06 -6.80
N PHE A 136 6.65 -5.96 -6.22
CA PHE A 136 5.24 -5.73 -5.98
C PHE A 136 4.70 -4.52 -6.75
N ASP A 137 5.45 -4.00 -7.71
CA ASP A 137 5.03 -2.82 -8.46
C ASP A 137 3.85 -3.14 -9.38
N ALA A 138 2.88 -2.24 -9.30
CA ALA A 138 1.58 -2.37 -9.89
C ALA A 138 0.91 -1.00 -9.98
N GLU A 139 0.33 -0.73 -11.15
CA GLU A 139 -0.56 0.38 -11.38
C GLU A 139 -1.98 -0.12 -11.50
N TYR A 140 -2.95 0.70 -11.12
CA TYR A 140 -4.36 0.34 -11.25
C TYR A 140 -5.26 1.56 -11.43
N LEU A 141 -6.40 1.31 -12.06
CA LEU A 141 -7.57 2.18 -12.10
C LEU A 141 -8.73 1.38 -11.50
N VAL A 142 -9.41 1.95 -10.52
CA VAL A 142 -10.47 1.27 -9.78
C VAL A 142 -11.67 2.18 -9.58
N ALA A 143 -12.86 1.59 -9.70
CA ALA A 143 -14.14 2.23 -9.46
C ALA A 143 -14.89 1.48 -8.35
N SER A 144 -15.43 2.21 -7.38
CA SER A 144 -16.25 1.66 -6.29
C SER A 144 -17.61 2.34 -6.20
N LYS A 145 -18.67 1.58 -5.95
CA LYS A 145 -20.07 2.03 -5.90
C LYS A 145 -20.80 1.35 -4.75
N ALA A 146 -21.36 2.15 -3.85
CA ALA A 146 -22.15 1.64 -2.74
C ALA A 146 -23.62 1.50 -3.18
N TRP A 147 -24.22 0.36 -2.86
CA TRP A 147 -25.63 0.11 -3.07
C TRP A 147 -26.24 -0.59 -1.86
N GLY A 148 -26.85 0.21 -0.97
CA GLY A 148 -27.35 -0.28 0.32
C GLY A 148 -26.21 -0.84 1.18
N PRO A 149 -26.27 -2.10 1.63
CA PRO A 149 -25.23 -2.73 2.45
C PRO A 149 -24.04 -3.26 1.63
N PHE A 150 -24.08 -3.19 0.30
CA PHE A 150 -23.04 -3.72 -0.57
C PHE A 150 -22.16 -2.60 -1.14
N ASP A 151 -20.86 -2.87 -1.28
CA ASP A 151 -19.92 -1.99 -1.99
C ASP A 151 -19.26 -2.78 -3.13
N PHE A 152 -19.59 -2.41 -4.35
CA PHE A 152 -19.10 -3.07 -5.56
C PHE A 152 -17.84 -2.36 -6.03
N THR A 153 -16.80 -3.13 -6.32
CA THR A 153 -15.53 -2.60 -6.84
C THR A 153 -15.17 -3.31 -8.14
N LEU A 154 -14.83 -2.53 -9.16
CA LEU A 154 -14.33 -3.01 -10.45
C LEU A 154 -13.05 -2.25 -10.78
N GLY A 155 -12.02 -2.94 -11.25
CA GLY A 155 -10.76 -2.29 -11.58
C GLY A 155 -9.99 -2.98 -12.69
N LEU A 156 -9.08 -2.22 -13.29
CA LEU A 156 -8.05 -2.66 -14.20
C LEU A 156 -6.70 -2.48 -13.51
N GLY A 157 -5.84 -3.48 -13.61
CA GLY A 157 -4.52 -3.48 -12.97
C GLY A 157 -3.44 -3.96 -13.92
N TRP A 158 -2.23 -3.47 -13.69
CA TRP A 158 -1.00 -3.82 -14.39
C TRP A 158 0.07 -4.25 -13.37
N GLY A 159 1.19 -4.77 -13.86
CA GLY A 159 2.26 -5.29 -13.00
C GLY A 159 1.79 -6.46 -12.15
N TYR A 160 2.05 -6.40 -10.84
CA TYR A 160 1.67 -7.44 -9.88
C TYR A 160 0.15 -7.76 -9.91
N LEU A 161 -0.70 -6.77 -10.15
CA LEU A 161 -2.16 -6.96 -10.22
C LEU A 161 -2.65 -7.50 -11.58
N GLY A 162 -1.82 -7.42 -12.63
CA GLY A 162 -2.19 -7.69 -14.02
C GLY A 162 -1.35 -8.78 -14.67
N THR A 163 -0.97 -9.84 -13.93
CA THR A 163 0.01 -10.85 -14.37
C THR A 163 -0.40 -11.61 -15.65
N SER A 164 -1.69 -11.62 -15.99
CA SER A 164 -2.19 -12.24 -17.23
C SER A 164 -1.77 -11.48 -18.50
N GLY A 165 -1.44 -10.19 -18.41
CA GLY A 165 -0.94 -9.42 -19.56
C GLY A 165 -1.99 -9.10 -20.64
N ASN A 166 -3.28 -9.25 -20.33
CA ASN A 166 -4.36 -9.16 -21.31
C ASN A 166 -4.66 -7.73 -21.81
N VAL A 167 -4.21 -6.70 -21.09
CA VAL A 167 -4.47 -5.28 -21.40
C VAL A 167 -3.17 -4.49 -21.29
N LYS A 168 -2.78 -3.79 -22.35
CA LYS A 168 -1.56 -2.95 -22.36
C LYS A 168 -1.70 -1.77 -21.40
N ASN A 169 -0.68 -1.51 -20.58
CA ASN A 169 -0.66 -0.36 -19.67
C ASN A 169 -0.69 0.94 -20.49
N PRO A 170 -1.67 1.84 -20.31
CA PRO A 170 -1.71 3.11 -21.04
C PRO A 170 -0.50 4.01 -20.74
N LEU A 171 0.15 3.86 -19.58
CA LEU A 171 1.38 4.59 -19.22
C LEU A 171 2.60 4.17 -20.05
N CYS A 172 2.50 3.10 -20.82
CA CYS A 172 3.47 2.72 -21.85
C CYS A 172 3.85 3.86 -22.80
N SER A 173 2.89 4.75 -23.15
CA SER A 173 3.19 5.86 -24.06
C SER A 173 4.07 6.93 -23.41
N ALA A 174 4.13 6.98 -22.08
CA ALA A 174 4.94 7.93 -21.35
C ALA A 174 6.37 7.41 -21.11
N SER A 175 6.55 6.10 -20.88
CA SER A 175 7.87 5.50 -20.72
C SER A 175 7.82 3.98 -20.90
N ASP A 176 8.85 3.44 -21.55
CA ASP A 176 8.99 2.00 -21.81
C ASP A 176 9.09 1.16 -20.53
N LYS A 177 9.49 1.75 -19.39
CA LYS A 177 9.57 1.06 -18.10
C LYS A 177 8.22 0.52 -17.61
N TYR A 178 7.11 1.13 -18.06
CA TYR A 178 5.75 0.69 -17.76
C TYR A 178 5.25 -0.41 -18.72
N CYS A 179 5.93 -0.61 -19.84
CA CYS A 179 5.68 -1.73 -20.76
C CYS A 179 6.55 -2.95 -20.45
N TYR A 180 7.84 -2.72 -20.20
CA TYR A 180 8.83 -3.74 -20.00
C TYR A 180 9.35 -3.62 -18.57
N ARG A 181 8.91 -4.56 -17.73
CA ARG A 181 9.40 -4.68 -16.37
C ARG A 181 10.72 -5.42 -16.43
N ASP A 182 11.80 -4.69 -16.25
CA ASP A 182 13.13 -5.30 -16.18
C ASP A 182 13.23 -6.09 -14.86
N ASN A 183 12.92 -7.38 -14.92
CA ASN A 183 13.07 -8.30 -13.79
C ASN A 183 14.54 -8.68 -13.56
N SER A 184 15.51 -8.06 -14.27
CA SER A 184 16.89 -8.17 -13.89
C SER A 184 17.07 -7.41 -12.58
N TYR A 185 17.15 -8.17 -11.49
CA TYR A 185 17.42 -7.63 -10.16
C TYR A 185 18.72 -6.82 -10.25
N LYS A 186 18.60 -5.49 -10.34
CA LYS A 186 19.76 -4.62 -10.08
C LYS A 186 20.23 -4.95 -8.68
N GLN A 187 21.53 -5.23 -8.55
CA GLN A 187 22.15 -5.65 -7.30
C GLN A 187 21.64 -4.85 -6.10
N ALA A 188 21.48 -5.53 -4.97
CA ALA A 188 21.15 -4.90 -3.70
C ALA A 188 22.09 -3.70 -3.44
N GLY A 189 21.53 -2.49 -3.33
CA GLY A 189 22.29 -1.25 -3.15
C GLY A 189 22.23 -0.26 -4.32
N SER A 190 21.58 -0.59 -5.44
CA SER A 190 21.27 0.37 -6.50
C SER A 190 20.23 1.38 -6.02
N ILE A 191 20.59 2.67 -5.97
CA ILE A 191 19.66 3.79 -5.83
C ILE A 191 19.30 4.21 -7.25
N ASP A 192 18.02 4.08 -7.63
CA ASP A 192 17.56 4.57 -8.93
C ASP A 192 17.66 6.10 -8.97
N GLY A 193 18.40 6.59 -9.96
CA GLY A 193 18.41 7.99 -10.40
C GLY A 193 17.66 8.15 -11.71
#